data_AF-E9GQM7-F1
#
_entry.id   AF-E9GQM7-F1
#
_cell.length_a   1.000
_cell.length_b   1.000
_cell.length_c   1.000
_cell.angle_alpha   90.00
_cell.angle_beta   90.00
_cell.angle_gamma   90.00
#
_symmetry.space_group_name_H-M   'P 1'
#
loop_
_entity.id
_entity.type
_entity.pdbx_description
1 polymer ?
#
loop_
_entity_poly.entity_id
_entity_poly.type
_entity_poly.pdbx_seq_one_letter_code
_entity_poly.pdbx_strand_id
1 'polypeptide(L)'
;MSEMSRQDKRLAISIKNQCTEKQVENNTNIYKLPLVSKSTFEGASSIIKRFSFGEPSNRLTGKTASKTILLMGATGSGKTTWINAMVNYVLGVEWDDPFRFVLIDEEVRGASQANSQTQEITAYDLHYRDGFRIPYSLTIVDSPGFGDTQGMKRDKEITTAVQEFFNHQHGIQELNVVGFVVHSSLARLPSSQTYIFNSVLEIFGKDIGENILFLTTLCSKTTQERILCIT
;
A
#
# COMPACT_ATOMS: atom_id res chain seq x y z
N MET A 1 8.32 -34.91 -22.67
CA MET A 1 8.28 -33.59 -22.01
C MET A 1 6.87 -33.05 -22.21
N SER A 2 6.04 -33.12 -21.16
CA SER A 2 4.65 -32.67 -21.23
C SER A 2 4.57 -31.15 -21.38
N GLU A 3 3.71 -30.69 -22.27
CA GLU A 3 3.32 -29.28 -22.36
C GLU A 3 2.63 -28.88 -21.05
N MET A 4 3.39 -28.23 -20.17
CA MET A 4 2.84 -27.51 -19.02
C MET A 4 1.88 -26.45 -19.56
N SER A 5 0.61 -26.52 -19.15
CA SER A 5 -0.47 -25.68 -19.68
C SER A 5 -0.12 -24.18 -19.51
N ARG A 6 -0.62 -23.30 -20.39
CA ARG A 6 -0.38 -21.85 -20.26
C ARG A 6 -0.83 -21.29 -18.91
N GLN A 7 -1.79 -21.95 -18.23
CA GLN A 7 -2.24 -21.58 -16.88
C GLN A 7 -1.13 -21.81 -15.83
N ASP A 8 -0.36 -22.90 -15.91
CA ASP A 8 0.72 -23.21 -14.95
C ASP A 8 1.92 -22.25 -15.01
N LYS A 9 1.95 -21.34 -15.99
CA LYS A 9 3.04 -20.36 -16.20
C LYS A 9 2.71 -18.96 -15.67
N ARG A 10 1.51 -18.74 -15.11
CA ARG A 10 1.10 -17.41 -14.64
C ARG A 10 1.79 -17.07 -13.32
N LEU A 11 2.33 -15.85 -13.21
CA LEU A 11 3.13 -15.42 -12.06
C LEU A 11 2.39 -15.59 -10.73
N ALA A 12 1.10 -15.25 -10.67
CA ALA A 12 0.28 -15.41 -9.47
C ALA A 12 0.32 -16.84 -8.91
N ILE A 13 0.26 -17.86 -9.76
CA ILE A 13 0.31 -19.27 -9.33
C ILE A 13 1.71 -19.63 -8.81
N SER A 14 2.77 -19.14 -9.47
CA SER A 14 4.14 -19.34 -9.01
C SER A 14 4.40 -18.70 -7.63
N ILE A 15 3.85 -17.49 -7.40
CA ILE A 15 3.99 -16.79 -6.13
C ILE A 15 3.19 -17.49 -5.03
N LYS A 16 2.00 -18.00 -5.32
CA LYS A 16 1.18 -18.77 -4.37
C LYS A 16 1.98 -19.89 -3.70
N ASN A 17 2.78 -20.62 -4.48
CA ASN A 17 3.61 -21.72 -3.97
C ASN A 17 4.77 -21.27 -3.04
N GLN A 18 5.07 -19.97 -3.00
CA GLN A 18 6.07 -19.37 -2.10
C GLN A 18 5.43 -18.76 -0.83
N CYS A 19 4.10 -18.71 -0.76
CA CYS A 19 3.37 -18.05 0.32
C CYS A 19 2.98 -19.00 1.44
N THR A 20 2.69 -18.43 2.61
CA THR A 20 2.09 -19.18 3.72
C THR A 20 0.56 -19.12 3.61
N GLU A 21 -0.10 -20.27 3.54
CA GLU A 21 -1.56 -20.34 3.61
C GLU A 21 -2.04 -19.91 5.00
N LYS A 22 -3.07 -19.07 5.05
CA LYS A 22 -3.60 -18.50 6.28
C LYS A 22 -4.94 -19.11 6.64
N GLN A 23 -5.96 -18.76 5.85
CA GLN A 23 -7.35 -19.13 6.08
C GLN A 23 -8.07 -19.28 4.74
N VAL A 24 -9.27 -19.85 4.79
CA VAL A 24 -10.20 -19.88 3.66
C VAL A 24 -11.35 -18.95 4.00
N GLU A 25 -11.55 -17.91 3.19
CA GLU A 25 -12.66 -16.96 3.32
C GLU A 25 -13.57 -17.10 2.10
N ASN A 26 -14.87 -17.35 2.29
CA ASN A 26 -15.85 -17.46 1.20
C ASN A 26 -15.39 -18.38 0.05
N ASN A 27 -14.89 -19.58 0.37
CA ASN A 27 -14.32 -20.55 -0.57
C ASN A 27 -13.09 -20.06 -1.37
N THR A 28 -12.43 -19.00 -0.89
CA THR A 28 -11.20 -18.44 -1.47
C THR A 28 -10.05 -18.60 -0.50
N ASN A 29 -8.94 -19.19 -0.94
CA ASN A 29 -7.78 -19.40 -0.09
C ASN A 29 -6.95 -18.12 0.04
N ILE A 30 -6.61 -17.73 1.27
CA ILE A 30 -5.82 -16.53 1.55
C ILE A 30 -4.37 -16.92 1.80
N TYR A 31 -3.46 -16.31 1.05
CA TYR A 31 -2.02 -16.54 1.12
C TYR A 31 -1.27 -15.29 1.56
N LYS A 32 -0.50 -15.38 2.63
CA LYS A 32 0.36 -14.28 3.10
C LYS A 32 1.64 -14.23 2.28
N LEU A 33 1.93 -13.07 1.71
CA LEU A 33 3.16 -12.85 0.95
C LEU A 33 4.39 -12.89 1.87
N PRO A 34 5.48 -13.56 1.45
CA PRO A 34 6.72 -13.60 2.21
C PRO A 34 7.44 -12.25 2.08
N LEU A 35 7.46 -11.49 3.17
CA LEU A 35 8.15 -10.20 3.24
C LEU A 35 9.50 -10.33 3.94
N VAL A 36 10.51 -9.70 3.35
CA VAL A 36 11.84 -9.56 3.95
C VAL A 36 11.94 -8.19 4.59
N SER A 37 12.17 -8.14 5.91
CA SER A 37 12.46 -6.89 6.61
C SER A 37 13.79 -6.34 6.12
N LYS A 38 13.80 -5.08 5.71
CA LYS A 38 15.02 -4.35 5.35
C LYS A 38 15.42 -3.48 6.54
N SER A 39 16.72 -3.38 6.81
CA SER A 39 17.20 -2.38 7.75
C SER A 39 16.74 -1.01 7.26
N THR A 40 16.18 -0.22 8.17
CA THR A 40 16.02 1.20 7.92
C THR A 40 17.39 1.87 7.81
N PHE A 41 17.38 3.13 7.41
CA PHE A 41 18.58 3.95 7.38
C PHE A 41 18.94 4.45 8.78
N GLU A 42 20.23 4.69 9.01
CA GLU A 42 20.72 5.23 10.27
C GLU A 42 20.06 6.59 10.56
N GLY A 43 19.58 6.79 11.80
CA GLY A 43 18.85 7.99 12.19
C GLY A 43 17.38 8.04 11.75
N ALA A 44 16.84 7.01 11.08
CA ALA A 44 15.41 6.91 10.83
C ALA A 44 14.62 6.86 12.14
N SER A 45 13.48 7.58 12.20
CA SER A 45 12.51 7.40 13.27
C SER A 45 12.15 5.92 13.45
N SER A 46 12.06 5.48 14.71
CA SER A 46 11.76 4.09 15.07
C SER A 46 10.39 3.60 14.58
N ILE A 47 9.51 4.53 14.19
CA ILE A 47 8.19 4.22 13.63
C ILE A 47 8.23 3.96 12.12
N ILE A 48 9.38 4.09 11.47
CA ILE A 48 9.55 3.79 10.05
C ILE A 48 9.97 2.33 9.91
N LYS A 49 9.28 1.59 9.05
CA LYS A 49 9.64 0.23 8.67
C LYS A 49 9.68 0.08 7.16
N ARG A 50 10.51 -0.85 6.68
CA ARG A 50 10.63 -1.15 5.25
C ARG A 50 10.71 -2.65 5.04
N PHE A 51 9.88 -3.16 4.15
CA PHE A 51 9.84 -4.56 3.75
C PHE A 51 9.94 -4.66 2.24
N SER A 52 10.50 -5.76 1.74
CA SER A 52 10.45 -6.07 0.31
C SER A 52 9.82 -7.42 0.04
N PHE A 53 9.20 -7.52 -1.13
CA PHE A 53 8.80 -8.75 -1.79
C PHE A 53 9.61 -8.91 -3.08
N GLY A 54 10.37 -10.01 -3.17
CA GLY A 54 11.34 -10.22 -4.24
C GLY A 54 12.64 -9.44 -4.04
N GLU A 55 13.44 -9.38 -5.09
CA GLU A 55 14.75 -8.70 -5.11
C GLU A 55 14.83 -7.67 -6.24
N PRO A 56 15.61 -6.58 -6.06
CA PRO A 56 15.80 -5.57 -7.10
C PRO A 56 16.31 -6.18 -8.41
N SER A 57 15.70 -5.77 -9.52
CA SER A 57 16.14 -6.18 -10.84
C SER A 57 17.02 -5.11 -11.47
N ASN A 58 18.25 -5.47 -11.83
CA ASN A 58 19.18 -4.59 -12.56
C ASN A 58 18.70 -4.25 -13.98
N ARG A 59 17.62 -4.89 -14.45
CA ARG A 59 17.05 -4.68 -15.79
C ARG A 59 16.23 -3.40 -15.90
N LEU A 60 15.75 -2.86 -14.78
CA LEU A 60 14.95 -1.64 -14.76
C LEU A 60 15.85 -0.45 -14.36
N THR A 61 15.89 0.60 -15.17
CA THR A 61 16.69 1.81 -14.89
C THR A 61 15.88 3.08 -15.15
N GLY A 62 16.25 4.20 -14.52
CA GLY A 62 15.58 5.49 -14.72
C GLY A 62 14.11 5.51 -14.31
N LYS A 63 13.25 6.22 -15.06
CA LYS A 63 11.82 6.43 -14.75
C LYS A 63 10.97 5.15 -14.70
N THR A 64 11.51 4.01 -15.15
CA THR A 64 10.85 2.69 -15.13
C THR A 64 11.35 1.79 -13.99
N ALA A 65 12.22 2.29 -13.10
CA ALA A 65 12.81 1.50 -12.01
C ALA A 65 11.79 1.17 -10.90
N SER A 66 11.16 2.19 -10.34
CA SER A 66 10.12 2.05 -9.32
C SER A 66 9.13 3.21 -9.39
N LYS A 67 7.90 2.97 -8.95
CA LYS A 67 6.92 4.02 -8.67
C LYS A 67 6.52 3.96 -7.21
N THR A 68 6.44 5.11 -6.55
CA THR A 68 6.08 5.19 -5.13
C THR A 68 4.71 5.82 -4.95
N ILE A 69 3.86 5.15 -4.17
CA ILE A 69 2.56 5.64 -3.73
C ILE A 69 2.58 5.82 -2.22
N LEU A 70 2.26 7.02 -1.73
CA LEU A 70 1.99 7.27 -0.32
C LEU A 70 0.48 7.20 -0.08
N LEU A 71 0.03 6.30 0.79
CA LEU A 71 -1.38 6.15 1.17
C LEU A 71 -1.65 6.83 2.50
N MET A 72 -2.67 7.66 2.53
CA MET A 72 -3.11 8.41 3.70
C MET A 72 -4.63 8.41 3.82
N GLY A 73 -5.12 8.75 5.00
CA GLY A 73 -6.55 8.74 5.31
C GLY A 73 -6.77 8.37 6.77
N ALA A 74 -7.95 8.66 7.30
CA ALA A 74 -8.29 8.36 8.69
C ALA A 74 -8.18 6.85 9.00
N THR A 75 -8.10 6.50 10.27
CA THR A 75 -8.27 5.11 10.72
C THR A 75 -9.61 4.56 10.18
N GLY A 76 -9.61 3.29 9.75
CA GLY A 76 -10.83 2.64 9.24
C GLY A 76 -11.27 3.07 7.83
N SER A 77 -10.53 3.96 7.16
CA SER A 77 -10.80 4.33 5.75
C SER A 77 -10.59 3.19 4.73
N GLY A 78 -9.92 2.11 5.15
CA GLY A 78 -9.65 0.95 4.29
C GLY A 78 -8.32 1.01 3.51
N LYS A 79 -7.33 1.77 4.00
CA LYS A 79 -5.97 1.82 3.42
C LYS A 79 -5.38 0.43 3.22
N THR A 80 -5.36 -0.40 4.26
CA THR A 80 -4.85 -1.77 4.20
C THR A 80 -5.59 -2.62 3.17
N THR A 81 -6.92 -2.53 3.14
CA THR A 81 -7.77 -3.19 2.15
C THR A 81 -7.34 -2.80 0.73
N TRP A 82 -7.07 -1.52 0.51
CA TRP A 82 -6.59 -1.01 -0.77
C TRP A 82 -5.20 -1.50 -1.14
N ILE A 83 -4.28 -1.57 -0.17
CA ILE A 83 -2.95 -2.16 -0.38
C ILE A 83 -3.09 -3.62 -0.81
N ASN A 84 -3.85 -4.43 -0.09
CA ASN A 84 -4.05 -5.84 -0.40
C ASN A 84 -4.70 -6.02 -1.79
N ALA A 85 -5.71 -5.21 -2.13
CA ALA A 85 -6.34 -5.22 -3.45
C ALA A 85 -5.35 -4.87 -4.57
N MET A 86 -4.58 -3.78 -4.40
CA MET A 86 -3.57 -3.34 -5.36
C MET A 86 -2.50 -4.41 -5.59
N VAL A 87 -2.06 -5.08 -4.53
CA VAL A 87 -1.08 -6.18 -4.63
C VAL A 87 -1.63 -7.34 -5.44
N ASN A 88 -2.89 -7.76 -5.22
CA ASN A 88 -3.51 -8.81 -6.03
C ASN A 88 -3.56 -8.41 -7.52
N TYR A 89 -3.93 -7.16 -7.82
CA TYR A 89 -3.91 -6.64 -9.18
C TYR A 89 -2.51 -6.69 -9.79
N VAL A 90 -1.51 -6.13 -9.10
CA VAL A 90 -0.12 -6.06 -9.57
C VAL A 90 0.45 -7.45 -9.85
N LEU A 91 0.20 -8.42 -8.96
CA LEU A 91 0.67 -9.80 -9.09
C LEU A 91 -0.13 -10.63 -10.11
N GLY A 92 -1.15 -10.03 -10.75
CA GLY A 92 -1.89 -10.65 -11.83
C GLY A 92 -2.98 -11.60 -11.40
N VAL A 93 -3.44 -11.54 -10.14
CA VAL A 93 -4.58 -12.32 -9.67
C VAL A 93 -5.84 -11.91 -10.44
N GLU A 94 -6.57 -12.90 -10.93
CA GLU A 94 -7.81 -12.76 -11.69
C GLU A 94 -9.02 -13.00 -10.79
N TRP A 95 -10.19 -12.58 -11.26
CA TRP A 95 -11.41 -12.62 -10.47
C TRP A 95 -11.82 -14.05 -10.11
N ASP A 96 -11.65 -14.97 -11.06
CA ASP A 96 -11.99 -16.40 -10.97
C ASP A 96 -10.92 -17.26 -10.29
N ASP A 97 -9.76 -16.68 -9.94
CA ASP A 97 -8.76 -17.41 -9.17
C ASP A 97 -9.31 -17.82 -7.80
N PRO A 98 -9.09 -19.08 -7.36
CA PRO A 98 -9.59 -19.58 -6.08
C PRO A 98 -8.74 -19.12 -4.89
N PHE A 99 -7.95 -18.06 -5.05
CA PHE A 99 -7.06 -17.55 -4.01
C PHE A 99 -6.84 -16.05 -4.10
N ARG A 100 -6.45 -15.44 -2.98
CA ARG A 100 -6.01 -14.05 -2.88
C ARG A 100 -4.75 -13.94 -2.05
N PHE A 101 -3.95 -12.92 -2.34
CA PHE A 101 -2.80 -12.55 -1.54
C PHE A 101 -3.16 -11.53 -0.47
N VAL A 102 -2.50 -11.63 0.68
CA VAL A 102 -2.50 -10.61 1.72
C VAL A 102 -1.06 -10.21 1.98
N LEU A 103 -0.78 -8.91 1.83
CA LEU A 103 0.49 -8.30 2.16
C LEU A 103 0.52 -7.93 3.65
N ILE A 104 -0.58 -7.32 4.11
CA ILE A 104 -0.76 -6.85 5.48
C ILE A 104 -1.90 -7.63 6.10
N ASP A 105 -1.55 -8.41 7.11
CA ASP A 105 -2.45 -9.29 7.85
C ASP A 105 -3.12 -8.49 8.98
N GLU A 106 -4.38 -8.07 8.78
CA GLU A 106 -5.15 -7.27 9.75
C GLU A 106 -5.53 -8.07 11.00
N GLU A 107 -5.73 -9.38 10.88
CA GLU A 107 -6.09 -10.24 12.01
C GLU A 107 -4.95 -10.38 13.02
N VAL A 108 -3.70 -10.48 12.54
CA VAL A 108 -2.51 -10.46 13.41
C VAL A 108 -2.33 -9.10 14.11
N ARG A 109 -2.85 -8.01 13.53
CA ARG A 109 -2.87 -6.69 14.17
C ARG A 109 -3.99 -6.56 15.23
N GLY A 110 -4.92 -7.50 15.34
CA GLY A 110 -6.24 -7.27 15.94
C GLY A 110 -6.76 -8.32 16.92
N ALA A 111 -6.01 -8.71 17.95
CA ALA A 111 -6.60 -9.36 19.13
C ALA A 111 -7.66 -8.48 19.83
N SER A 112 -7.76 -7.19 19.48
CA SER A 112 -8.91 -6.32 19.74
C SER A 112 -9.04 -5.27 18.62
N GLN A 113 -10.28 -4.96 18.21
CA GLN A 113 -10.62 -3.96 17.16
C GLN A 113 -10.09 -2.54 17.44
N ALA A 114 -9.69 -2.24 18.69
CA ALA A 114 -9.08 -0.98 19.08
C ALA A 114 -7.55 -0.92 18.82
N ASN A 115 -6.88 -2.08 18.72
CA ASN A 115 -5.43 -2.19 18.56
C ASN A 115 -4.98 -2.51 17.11
N SER A 116 -5.92 -2.65 16.17
CA SER A 116 -5.66 -2.99 14.77
C SER A 116 -5.14 -1.81 13.91
N GLN A 117 -4.98 -0.64 14.51
CA GLN A 117 -4.54 0.57 13.82
C GLN A 117 -3.05 0.49 13.45
N THR A 118 -2.70 0.82 12.20
CA THR A 118 -1.31 1.03 11.78
C THR A 118 -0.66 2.08 12.69
N GLN A 119 0.39 1.72 13.43
CA GLN A 119 1.12 2.65 14.31
C GLN A 119 2.43 3.18 13.69
N GLU A 120 2.84 2.59 12.57
CA GLU A 120 4.15 2.75 11.97
C GLU A 120 4.00 3.12 10.50
N ILE A 121 4.85 4.00 10.01
CA ILE A 121 4.94 4.27 8.57
C ILE A 121 5.71 3.10 7.97
N THR A 122 5.06 2.34 7.09
CA THR A 122 5.66 1.13 6.52
C THR A 122 5.73 1.23 5.00
N ALA A 123 6.94 1.16 4.45
CA ALA A 123 7.15 0.99 3.02
C ALA A 123 7.21 -0.49 2.64
N TYR A 124 6.49 -0.85 1.59
CA TYR A 124 6.50 -2.17 0.98
C TYR A 124 7.02 -2.06 -0.45
N ASP A 125 8.22 -2.56 -0.69
CA ASP A 125 8.82 -2.64 -2.03
C ASP A 125 8.40 -3.94 -2.72
N LEU A 126 7.56 -3.83 -3.74
CA LEU A 126 7.22 -4.92 -4.65
C LEU A 126 8.15 -4.84 -5.85
N HIS A 127 9.20 -5.64 -5.84
CA HIS A 127 10.15 -5.67 -6.95
C HIS A 127 9.55 -6.36 -8.17
N TYR A 128 9.69 -5.70 -9.33
CA TYR A 128 9.15 -6.18 -10.59
C TYR A 128 9.59 -7.61 -10.91
N ARG A 129 8.63 -8.42 -11.39
CA ARG A 129 8.87 -9.74 -11.98
C ARG A 129 8.08 -9.85 -13.27
N ASP A 130 8.59 -10.62 -14.22
CA ASP A 130 7.85 -10.93 -15.45
C ASP A 130 6.49 -11.54 -15.08
N GLY A 131 5.42 -10.94 -15.61
CA GLY A 131 4.04 -11.27 -15.25
C GLY A 131 3.36 -10.30 -14.29
N PHE A 132 4.06 -9.27 -13.76
CA PHE A 132 3.40 -8.12 -13.15
C PHE A 132 2.48 -7.46 -14.18
N ARG A 133 1.32 -6.96 -13.74
CA ARG A 133 0.42 -6.15 -14.60
C ARG A 133 0.97 -4.75 -14.90
N ILE A 134 1.98 -4.32 -14.16
CA ILE A 134 2.68 -3.05 -14.32
C ILE A 134 4.13 -3.30 -14.73
N PRO A 135 4.73 -2.47 -15.61
CA PRO A 135 6.09 -2.70 -16.14
C PRO A 135 7.19 -2.09 -15.26
N TYR A 136 6.99 -2.01 -13.94
CA TYR A 136 7.92 -1.39 -12.99
C TYR A 136 7.76 -1.97 -11.57
N SER A 137 8.74 -1.72 -10.71
CA SER A 137 8.61 -2.01 -9.27
C SER A 137 7.67 -1.02 -8.62
N LEU A 138 6.96 -1.43 -7.58
CA LEU A 138 6.01 -0.57 -6.87
C LEU A 138 6.41 -0.48 -5.40
N THR A 139 6.62 0.73 -4.90
CA THR A 139 6.75 0.99 -3.47
C THR A 139 5.44 1.57 -2.96
N ILE A 140 4.82 0.92 -1.98
CA ILE A 140 3.62 1.44 -1.31
C ILE A 140 3.99 1.83 0.11
N VAL A 141 3.79 3.09 0.46
CA VAL A 141 3.99 3.61 1.82
C VAL A 141 2.65 3.67 2.52
N ASP A 142 2.43 2.74 3.46
CA ASP A 142 1.30 2.74 4.38
C ASP A 142 1.59 3.68 5.55
N SER A 143 0.65 4.57 5.87
CA SER A 143 0.75 5.47 7.02
C SER A 143 -0.27 5.09 8.10
N PRO A 144 -0.01 5.44 9.37
CA PRO A 144 -1.05 5.49 10.39
C PRO A 144 -2.27 6.30 9.97
N GLY A 145 -3.42 5.99 10.58
CA GLY A 145 -4.61 6.82 10.45
C GLY A 145 -4.38 8.18 11.09
N PHE A 146 -4.44 9.22 10.29
CA PHE A 146 -4.30 10.59 10.78
C PHE A 146 -5.64 11.13 11.29
N GLY A 147 -5.60 12.06 12.25
CA GLY A 147 -6.80 12.72 12.78
C GLY A 147 -7.67 11.81 13.64
N ASP A 148 -7.07 10.77 14.22
CA ASP A 148 -7.67 9.88 15.21
C ASP A 148 -7.64 10.52 16.61
N THR A 149 -8.22 9.83 17.59
CA THR A 149 -8.30 10.17 19.02
C THR A 149 -6.95 10.44 19.71
N GLN A 150 -5.83 10.13 19.06
CA GLN A 150 -4.47 10.36 19.58
C GLN A 150 -4.01 11.83 19.47
N GLY A 151 -4.72 12.67 18.71
CA GLY A 151 -4.57 14.13 18.68
C GLY A 151 -3.36 14.67 17.89
N MET A 152 -3.26 16.01 17.82
CA MET A 152 -2.30 16.73 16.95
C MET A 152 -0.83 16.38 17.18
N LYS A 153 -0.44 15.93 18.38
CA LYS A 153 0.95 15.55 18.66
C LYS A 153 1.35 14.34 17.83
N ARG A 154 0.47 13.34 17.74
CA ARG A 154 0.71 12.14 16.95
C ARG A 154 0.77 12.46 15.46
N ASP A 155 -0.14 13.31 14.99
CA ASP A 155 -0.13 13.77 13.59
C ASP A 155 1.19 14.48 13.25
N LYS A 156 1.75 15.28 14.17
CA LYS A 156 3.08 15.89 14.00
C LYS A 156 4.20 14.85 13.94
N GLU A 157 4.21 13.87 14.84
CA GLU A 157 5.20 12.78 14.81
C GLU A 157 5.16 12.01 13.48
N ILE A 158 3.97 11.71 12.97
CA ILE A 158 3.80 11.03 11.69
C ILE A 158 4.29 11.94 10.55
N THR A 159 3.91 13.22 10.54
CA THR A 159 4.34 14.20 9.52
C THR A 159 5.87 14.33 9.50
N THR A 160 6.52 14.40 10.66
CA THR A 160 7.98 14.45 10.78
C THR A 160 8.64 13.15 10.30
N ALA A 161 8.13 11.99 10.71
CA ALA A 161 8.67 10.71 10.25
C ALA A 161 8.49 10.52 8.74
N VAL A 162 7.37 10.99 8.16
CA VAL A 162 7.20 11.08 6.71
C VAL A 162 8.32 11.95 6.12
N GLN A 163 8.49 13.18 6.59
CA GLN A 163 9.55 14.08 6.09
C GLN A 163 10.95 13.46 6.16
N GLU A 164 11.32 12.83 7.29
CA GLU A 164 12.58 12.12 7.45
C GLU A 164 12.72 10.99 6.43
N PHE A 165 11.64 10.24 6.19
CA PHE A 165 11.66 9.14 5.23
C PHE A 165 11.90 9.63 3.79
N PHE A 166 11.41 10.79 3.42
CA PHE A 166 11.58 11.34 2.07
C PHE A 166 12.87 12.16 1.90
N ASN A 167 13.39 12.78 2.97
CA ASN A 167 14.59 13.60 2.91
C ASN A 167 15.90 12.79 3.04
N HIS A 168 15.83 11.52 3.43
CA HIS A 168 17.00 10.69 3.60
C HIS A 168 17.49 10.05 2.29
N GLN A 169 18.81 10.00 2.05
CA GLN A 169 19.41 9.41 0.84
C GLN A 169 19.15 7.90 0.65
N HIS A 170 18.80 7.21 1.72
CA HIS A 170 18.41 5.79 1.73
C HIS A 170 16.91 5.59 2.02
N GLY A 171 16.15 6.69 2.08
CA GLY A 171 14.71 6.71 2.24
C GLY A 171 13.98 6.58 0.91
N ILE A 172 12.80 7.21 0.79
CA ILE A 172 12.05 7.29 -0.46
C ILE A 172 12.57 8.45 -1.31
N GLN A 173 13.19 8.13 -2.45
CA GLN A 173 13.84 9.12 -3.31
C GLN A 173 12.87 9.89 -4.22
N GLU A 174 11.76 9.26 -4.61
CA GLU A 174 10.77 9.85 -5.52
C GLU A 174 9.37 9.44 -5.06
N LEU A 175 8.50 10.42 -4.90
CA LEU A 175 7.07 10.22 -4.66
C LEU A 175 6.32 10.45 -5.96
N ASN A 176 5.59 9.44 -6.44
CA ASN A 176 4.87 9.56 -7.71
C ASN A 176 3.39 9.87 -7.51
N VAL A 177 2.77 9.36 -6.45
CA VAL A 177 1.34 9.54 -6.19
C VAL A 177 1.09 9.65 -4.70
N VAL A 178 0.19 10.55 -4.30
CA VAL A 178 -0.42 10.55 -2.97
C VAL A 178 -1.87 10.07 -3.09
N GLY A 179 -2.17 8.92 -2.49
CA GLY A 179 -3.52 8.37 -2.42
C GLY A 179 -4.19 8.74 -1.11
N PHE A 180 -5.24 9.54 -1.16
CA PHE A 180 -6.12 9.81 -0.02
C PHE A 180 -7.28 8.81 -0.02
N VAL A 181 -7.20 7.84 0.88
CA VAL A 181 -8.22 6.82 1.07
C VAL A 181 -9.34 7.37 1.97
N VAL A 182 -10.55 7.37 1.43
CA VAL A 182 -11.76 7.83 2.10
C VAL A 182 -12.82 6.75 2.04
N HIS A 183 -13.64 6.66 3.09
CA HIS A 183 -14.78 5.75 3.08
C HIS A 183 -15.87 6.31 2.15
N SER A 184 -16.48 5.46 1.30
CA SER A 184 -17.47 5.89 0.29
C SER A 184 -18.70 6.59 0.85
N SER A 185 -19.05 6.33 2.12
CA SER A 185 -20.20 6.96 2.80
C SER A 185 -19.93 8.40 3.25
N LEU A 186 -18.70 8.91 3.14
CA LEU A 186 -18.37 10.28 3.51
C LEU A 186 -18.77 11.24 2.38
N ALA A 187 -19.80 12.05 2.62
CA ALA A 187 -20.25 13.06 1.68
C ALA A 187 -19.29 14.27 1.54
N ARG A 188 -18.42 14.48 2.55
CA ARG A 188 -17.39 15.54 2.60
C ARG A 188 -16.21 15.06 3.46
N LEU A 189 -14.99 15.52 3.14
CA LEU A 189 -13.83 15.35 4.02
C LEU A 189 -14.08 16.10 5.33
N PRO A 190 -14.05 15.45 6.50
CA PRO A 190 -14.12 16.14 7.79
C PRO A 190 -12.96 17.15 7.93
N SER A 191 -13.13 18.17 8.78
CA SER A 191 -12.12 19.21 9.00
C SER A 191 -10.75 18.64 9.41
N SER A 192 -10.74 17.53 10.15
CA SER A 192 -9.52 16.79 10.49
C SER A 192 -8.79 16.26 9.24
N GLN A 193 -9.52 15.70 8.27
CA GLN A 193 -8.94 15.21 7.01
C GLN A 193 -8.45 16.34 6.10
N THR A 194 -9.10 17.51 6.14
CA THR A 194 -8.63 18.69 5.40
C THR A 194 -7.30 19.21 5.94
N TYR A 195 -7.12 19.21 7.27
CA TYR A 195 -5.85 19.57 7.90
C TYR A 195 -4.69 18.64 7.49
N ILE A 196 -4.96 17.34 7.44
CA ILE A 196 -3.95 16.32 7.06
C ILE A 196 -3.55 16.49 5.60
N PHE A 197 -4.55 16.68 4.74
CA PHE A 197 -4.35 16.95 3.32
C PHE A 197 -3.42 18.14 3.10
N ASN A 198 -3.68 19.24 3.80
CA ASN A 198 -2.87 20.45 3.70
C ASN A 198 -1.46 20.27 4.30
N SER A 199 -1.33 19.63 5.46
CA SER A 199 -0.03 19.35 6.08
C SER A 199 0.90 18.57 5.16
N VAL A 200 0.35 17.68 4.33
CA VAL A 200 1.14 16.86 3.42
C VAL A 200 1.45 17.58 2.10
N LEU A 201 0.51 18.37 1.59
CA LEU A 201 0.81 19.30 0.49
C LEU A 201 1.96 20.25 0.82
N GLU A 202 2.08 20.67 2.08
CA GLU A 202 3.20 21.48 2.55
C GLU A 202 4.54 20.73 2.52
N ILE A 203 4.56 19.40 2.73
CA ILE A 203 5.78 18.58 2.70
C ILE A 203 6.33 18.40 1.28
N PHE A 204 5.46 18.04 0.34
CA PHE A 204 5.88 17.57 -0.99
C PHE A 204 5.87 18.66 -2.07
N GLY A 205 5.55 19.90 -1.70
CA GLY A 205 5.55 21.05 -2.60
C GLY A 205 4.37 21.04 -3.59
N LYS A 206 4.19 22.14 -4.32
CA LYS A 206 3.04 22.35 -5.20
C LYS A 206 2.93 21.31 -6.34
N ASP A 207 4.05 20.71 -6.74
CA ASP A 207 4.12 19.77 -7.87
C ASP A 207 3.46 18.41 -7.55
N ILE A 208 3.30 18.05 -6.28
CA ILE A 208 2.56 16.82 -5.90
C ILE A 208 1.05 16.98 -6.11
N GLY A 209 0.53 18.21 -6.09
CA GLY A 209 -0.91 18.48 -6.11
C GLY A 209 -1.62 17.87 -7.32
N GLU A 210 -0.92 17.81 -8.46
CA GLU A 210 -1.42 17.19 -9.70
C GLU A 210 -1.40 15.66 -9.66
N ASN A 211 -0.70 15.06 -8.69
CA ASN A 211 -0.54 13.61 -8.52
C ASN A 211 -1.27 13.08 -7.27
N ILE A 212 -2.31 13.79 -6.84
CA ILE A 212 -3.19 13.38 -5.75
C ILE A 212 -4.38 12.61 -6.30
N LEU A 213 -4.61 11.41 -5.77
CA LEU A 213 -5.76 10.57 -6.09
C LEU A 213 -6.64 10.37 -4.85
N PHE A 214 -7.95 10.52 -5.02
CA PHE A 214 -8.91 10.10 -4.01
C PHE A 214 -9.30 8.65 -4.27
N LEU A 215 -9.11 7.81 -3.26
CA LEU A 215 -9.32 6.38 -3.32
C LEU A 215 -10.50 6.06 -2.41
N THR A 216 -11.50 5.35 -2.93
CA THR A 216 -12.69 5.02 -2.14
C THR A 216 -12.77 3.53 -1.90
N THR A 217 -13.15 3.15 -0.69
CA THR A 217 -13.48 1.76 -0.33
C THR A 217 -15.00 1.60 -0.24
N LEU A 218 -15.53 0.45 -0.67
CA LEU A 218 -16.94 0.06 -0.56
C LEU A 218 -17.92 0.94 -1.37
N CYS A 219 -17.72 1.12 -2.68
CA CYS A 219 -18.68 1.89 -3.51
C CYS A 219 -19.85 1.06 -4.04
N SER A 220 -21.05 1.64 -4.03
CA SER A 220 -22.14 1.24 -4.91
C SER A 220 -22.04 1.97 -6.26
N LYS A 221 -21.69 1.22 -7.31
CA LYS A 221 -21.76 1.42 -8.80
C LYS A 221 -21.78 2.80 -9.49
N THR A 222 -21.56 3.93 -8.82
CA THR A 222 -21.64 5.27 -9.44
C THR A 222 -20.51 6.14 -8.95
N THR A 223 -19.40 6.24 -9.69
CA THR A 223 -18.29 7.12 -9.30
C THR A 223 -17.59 7.77 -10.49
N GLN A 224 -17.24 9.07 -10.33
CA GLN A 224 -16.68 10.02 -11.31
C GLN A 224 -15.17 9.83 -11.63
N GLU A 225 -14.71 10.54 -12.66
CA GLU A 225 -13.44 10.39 -13.43
C GLU A 225 -12.09 10.50 -12.68
N ARG A 226 -12.05 10.75 -11.36
CA ARG A 226 -10.80 10.77 -10.57
C ARG A 226 -10.86 9.95 -9.27
N ILE A 227 -11.83 9.05 -9.16
CA ILE A 227 -11.99 8.20 -7.99
C ILE A 227 -11.74 6.75 -8.38
N LEU A 228 -10.69 6.15 -7.83
CA LEU A 228 -10.48 4.71 -7.97
C LEU A 228 -11.17 4.00 -6.82
N CYS A 229 -12.18 3.19 -7.15
CA CYS A 229 -12.91 2.43 -6.15
C CYS A 229 -12.51 0.96 -6.15
N ILE A 230 -12.38 0.40 -4.95
CA ILE A 230 -12.33 -1.05 -4.72
C ILE A 230 -13.62 -1.48 -4.00
N THR A 231 -14.24 -2.54 -4.52
CA THR A 231 -15.48 -3.15 -4.01
C THR A 231 -15.19 -4.44 -3.30
#